data_AF-A0AAQ3KL11-F1
#
_entry.id   AF-A0AAQ3KL11-F1
#
_cell.length_a   1.000
_cell.length_b   1.000
_cell.length_c   1.000
_cell.angle_alpha   90.00
_cell.angle_beta   90.00
_cell.angle_gamma   90.00
#
_symmetry.space_group_name_H-M   'P 1'
#
loop_
_entity.id
_entity.type
_entity.pdbx_description
1 polymer ?
#
loop_
_entity_poly.entity_id
_entity_poly.type
_entity_poly.pdbx_seq_one_letter_code
_entity_poly.pdbx_strand_id
1 'polypeptide(L)'
;MVRQELARMIILHEYPISIVDHLGFKRFCNALQPLFKVISRNTAKSDILKIYDCEKAKIMKLLSKNQSRIAITIDMWTASNQNKGYMAITAHYIDDYWTLQSRLVR
;
A
#
# COMPACT_ATOMS: atom_id res chain seq x y z
N MET A 1 5.56 1.55 -16.91
CA MET A 1 4.08 1.62 -17.03
C MET A 1 3.44 0.31 -16.57
N VAL A 2 3.46 -0.79 -17.35
CA VAL A 2 2.76 -2.06 -17.00
C VAL A 2 3.12 -2.62 -15.61
N ARG A 3 4.41 -2.63 -15.25
CA ARG A 3 4.87 -3.13 -13.94
C ARG A 3 4.32 -2.34 -12.75
N GLN A 4 4.18 -1.02 -12.89
CA GLN A 4 3.59 -0.17 -11.85
C GLN A 4 2.08 -0.39 -11.74
N GLU A 5 1.40 -0.56 -12.88
CA GLU A 5 -0.03 -0.90 -12.90
C GLU A 5 -0.30 -2.27 -12.28
N LEU A 6 0.58 -3.25 -12.51
CA LEU A 6 0.49 -4.55 -11.83
C LEU A 6 0.63 -4.41 -10.31
N ALA A 7 1.59 -3.61 -9.82
CA ALA A 7 1.74 -3.35 -8.39
C ALA A 7 0.49 -2.62 -7.81
N ARG A 8 -0.06 -1.65 -8.54
CA ARG A 8 -1.31 -0.97 -8.16
C ARG A 8 -2.50 -1.92 -8.12
N MET A 9 -2.63 -2.82 -9.11
CA MET A 9 -3.66 -3.84 -9.13
C MET A 9 -3.55 -4.78 -7.94
N ILE A 10 -2.33 -5.21 -7.58
CA ILE A 10 -2.09 -6.05 -6.40
C ILE A 10 -2.53 -5.32 -5.12
N ILE A 11 -2.22 -4.03 -4.98
CA ILE A 11 -2.61 -3.21 -3.83
C ILE A 11 -4.14 -3.02 -3.80
N LEU A 12 -4.73 -2.60 -4.92
CA LEU A 12 -6.15 -2.25 -5.03
C LEU A 12 -7.07 -3.44 -4.72
N HIS A 13 -6.67 -4.63 -5.14
CA HIS A 13 -7.46 -5.85 -4.96
C HIS A 13 -6.94 -6.73 -3.83
N GLU A 14 -5.97 -6.25 -3.05
CA GLU A 14 -5.34 -6.98 -1.94
C GLU A 14 -4.85 -8.38 -2.34
N TYR A 15 -4.38 -8.54 -3.59
CA TYR A 15 -3.96 -9.84 -4.06
C TYR A 15 -2.70 -10.31 -3.33
N PRO A 16 -2.56 -11.62 -3.06
CA PRO A 16 -1.29 -12.18 -2.66
C PRO A 16 -0.23 -11.83 -3.70
N ILE A 17 0.96 -11.38 -3.26
CA ILE A 17 2.08 -11.07 -4.16
C ILE A 17 2.45 -12.30 -5.03
N SER A 18 2.13 -13.51 -4.57
CA SER A 18 2.29 -14.76 -5.32
C SER A 18 1.48 -14.85 -6.62
N ILE A 19 0.51 -13.95 -6.86
CA ILE A 19 -0.26 -13.92 -8.12
C ILE A 19 0.66 -13.89 -9.35
N VAL A 20 1.82 -13.23 -9.25
CA VAL A 20 2.80 -13.14 -10.35
C VAL A 20 3.44 -14.49 -10.69
N ASP A 21 3.37 -15.46 -9.79
CA ASP A 21 3.87 -16.83 -10.00
C ASP A 21 2.80 -17.78 -10.55
N HIS A 22 1.51 -17.43 -10.41
CA HIS A 22 0.41 -18.31 -10.78
C HIS A 22 0.41 -18.61 -12.28
N LEU A 23 0.33 -19.90 -12.63
CA LEU A 23 0.36 -20.34 -14.03
C LEU A 23 -0.76 -19.72 -14.86
N GLY A 24 -1.98 -19.64 -14.31
CA GLY A 24 -3.13 -19.02 -14.98
C GLY A 24 -2.88 -17.54 -15.31
N PHE A 25 -2.32 -16.79 -14.36
CA PHE A 25 -1.98 -15.38 -14.56
C PHE A 25 -0.90 -15.21 -15.63
N LYS A 26 0.16 -16.03 -15.59
CA LYS A 26 1.21 -16.03 -16.62
C LYS A 26 0.66 -16.34 -18.01
N ARG A 27 -0.23 -17.34 -18.13
CA ARG A 27 -0.91 -17.68 -19.39
C ARG A 27 -1.77 -16.53 -19.90
N PHE A 28 -2.54 -15.90 -19.02
CA PHE A 28 -3.36 -14.74 -19.35
C PHE A 28 -2.52 -13.57 -19.87
N CYS A 29 -1.46 -13.18 -19.16
CA CYS A 29 -0.55 -12.13 -19.59
C CYS A 29 0.12 -12.44 -20.94
N ASN A 30 0.57 -13.69 -21.13
CA ASN A 30 1.17 -14.13 -22.38
C ASN A 30 0.19 -14.10 -23.56
N ALA A 31 -1.09 -14.44 -23.33
CA ALA A 31 -2.12 -14.37 -24.34
C ALA A 31 -2.45 -12.91 -24.74
N LEU A 32 -2.40 -11.98 -23.78
CA LEU A 32 -2.60 -10.55 -24.05
C LEU A 32 -1.41 -9.91 -24.78
N GLN A 33 -0.19 -10.22 -24.34
CA GLN A 33 1.04 -9.64 -24.89
C GLN A 33 2.20 -10.64 -24.72
N PRO A 34 2.53 -11.44 -25.74
CA PRO A 34 3.54 -12.50 -25.63
C PRO A 34 4.95 -12.01 -25.27
N LEU A 35 5.28 -10.76 -25.59
CA LEU A 35 6.58 -10.16 -25.24
C LEU A 35 6.65 -9.68 -23.79
N PHE A 36 5.52 -9.62 -23.09
CA PHE A 36 5.49 -9.21 -21.69
C PHE A 36 5.92 -10.37 -20.79
N LYS A 37 7.06 -10.17 -20.13
CA LYS A 37 7.54 -11.09 -19.10
C LYS A 37 6.98 -10.67 -17.75
N VAL A 38 6.17 -11.55 -17.16
CA VAL A 38 5.67 -11.37 -15.78
C VAL A 38 6.86 -11.26 -14.83
N ILE A 39 6.80 -10.27 -13.94
CA ILE A 39 7.86 -9.96 -12.99
C ILE A 39 7.95 -11.00 -11.87
N SER A 40 9.10 -11.06 -11.19
CA SER A 40 9.25 -11.90 -10.00
C SER A 40 8.51 -11.33 -8.78
N ARG A 41 8.23 -12.16 -7.78
CA ARG A 41 7.72 -11.71 -6.47
C ARG A 41 8.59 -10.63 -5.82
N ASN A 42 9.92 -10.74 -5.92
CA ASN A 42 10.84 -9.76 -5.35
C ASN A 42 10.71 -8.40 -6.04
N THR A 43 10.57 -8.42 -7.37
CA THR A 43 10.34 -7.20 -8.16
C THR A 43 8.99 -6.58 -7.80
N ALA A 44 7.91 -7.38 -7.76
CA ALA A 44 6.58 -6.91 -7.38
C ALA A 44 6.57 -6.29 -5.98
N LYS A 45 7.20 -6.95 -5.00
CA LYS A 45 7.38 -6.43 -3.64
C LYS A 45 8.14 -5.11 -3.63
N SER A 46 9.25 -5.02 -4.38
CA SER A 46 10.02 -3.78 -4.48
C SER A 46 9.19 -2.63 -5.04
N ASP A 47 8.33 -2.89 -6.03
CA ASP A 47 7.45 -1.87 -6.60
C ASP A 47 6.37 -1.41 -5.64
N ILE A 48 5.73 -2.35 -4.93
CA ILE A 48 4.74 -2.05 -3.89
C ILE A 48 5.38 -1.17 -2.81
N LEU A 49 6.59 -1.50 -2.36
CA LEU A 49 7.32 -0.71 -1.36
C LEU A 49 7.63 0.71 -1.87
N LYS A 50 8.02 0.87 -3.13
CA LYS A 50 8.24 2.20 -3.72
C LYS A 50 6.96 3.04 -3.78
N ILE A 51 5.82 2.41 -4.09
CA ILE A 51 4.51 3.08 -4.04
C ILE A 51 4.23 3.52 -2.60
N TYR A 52 4.41 2.62 -1.63
CA TYR A 52 4.24 2.93 -0.21
C TYR A 52 5.11 4.11 0.24
N ASP A 53 6.41 4.11 -0.07
CA ASP A 53 7.32 5.19 0.31
C ASP A 53 6.89 6.54 -0.29
N CYS A 54 6.40 6.52 -1.54
CA CYS A 54 5.87 7.71 -2.21
C CYS A 54 4.60 8.22 -1.53
N GLU A 55 3.62 7.35 -1.28
CA GLU A 55 2.36 7.73 -0.62
C GLU A 55 2.60 8.19 0.82
N LYS A 56 3.50 7.53 1.55
CA LYS A 56 3.93 7.97 2.88
C LYS A 56 4.53 9.37 2.84
N ALA A 57 5.43 9.66 1.89
CA ALA A 57 6.00 11.00 1.75
C ALA A 57 4.92 12.06 1.44
N LYS A 58 3.90 11.72 0.64
CA LYS A 58 2.77 12.62 0.38
C LYS A 58 1.95 12.88 1.63
N ILE A 59 1.63 11.85 2.42
CA ILE A 59 0.89 11.98 3.69
C ILE A 59 1.69 12.86 4.65
N MET A 60 2.99 12.62 4.82
CA MET A 60 3.83 13.44 5.70
C MET A 60 3.87 14.90 5.27
N LYS A 61 3.96 15.16 3.95
CA LYS A 61 3.91 16.52 3.40
C LYS A 61 2.54 17.18 3.57
N LEU A 62 1.45 16.41 3.52
CA LEU A 62 0.10 16.89 3.77
C LEU A 62 -0.04 17.29 5.24
N LEU A 63 0.36 16.41 6.16
CA LEU A 63 0.33 16.68 7.60
C LEU A 63 1.21 17.86 7.99
N SER A 64 2.39 18.03 7.39
CA SER A 64 3.28 19.17 7.69
C SER A 64 2.71 20.52 7.24
N LYS A 65 1.79 20.52 6.27
CA LYS A 65 1.12 21.73 5.78
C LYS A 65 -0.18 22.03 6.50
N ASN A 66 -0.72 21.05 7.22
CA ASN A 66 -1.99 21.19 7.92
C ASN A 66 -1.86 22.20 9.06
N GLN A 67 -2.73 23.21 9.06
CA GLN A 67 -2.73 24.26 10.10
C GLN A 67 -3.56 23.87 11.33
N SER A 68 -4.44 22.87 11.21
CA SER A 68 -5.22 22.38 12.35
C SER A 68 -4.36 21.60 13.34
N ARG A 69 -4.90 21.40 14.55
CA ARG A 69 -4.36 20.42 15.48
C ARG A 69 -4.48 19.02 14.88
N ILE A 70 -3.47 18.19 15.13
CA ILE A 70 -3.43 16.78 14.74
C ILE A 70 -3.52 15.96 16.03
N ALA A 71 -4.52 15.11 16.14
CA ALA A 71 -4.65 14.12 17.21
C ALA A 71 -4.10 12.77 16.72
N ILE A 72 -3.32 12.09 17.55
CA ILE A 72 -2.73 10.79 17.22
C ILE A 72 -3.39 9.73 18.10
N THR A 73 -3.87 8.66 17.49
CA THR A 73 -4.34 7.47 18.19
C THR A 73 -3.44 6.29 17.86
N ILE A 74 -3.16 5.48 18.87
CA ILE A 74 -2.35 4.27 18.74
C ILE A 74 -3.25 3.10 19.12
N ASP A 75 -3.49 2.21 18.17
CA ASP A 75 -4.17 0.94 18.41
C ASP A 75 -3.12 -0.18 18.45
N MET A 76 -3.15 -0.98 19.51
CA MET A 76 -2.18 -2.06 19.73
C MET A 76 -2.93 -3.36 20.00
N TRP A 77 -2.53 -4.42 19.31
CA TRP A 77 -3.10 -5.75 19.51
C TRP A 77 -2.03 -6.82 19.37
N THR A 78 -2.26 -7.97 20.02
CA THR A 78 -1.39 -9.14 19.90
C THR A 78 -2.11 -10.21 19.09
N ALA A 79 -1.49 -10.67 18.00
CA ALA A 79 -2.03 -11.80 17.25
C ALA A 79 -1.59 -13.11 17.91
N SER A 80 -2.53 -13.79 18.58
CA SER A 80 -2.29 -15.03 19.33
C SER A 80 -1.71 -16.15 18.46
N ASN A 81 -2.11 -16.20 17.18
CA ASN A 81 -1.64 -17.19 16.21
C ASN A 81 -0.20 -17.00 15.73
N GLN A 82 0.40 -15.83 15.95
CA GLN A 82 1.75 -15.50 15.49
C GLN A 82 2.69 -15.13 16.64
N ASN A 83 2.17 -15.03 17.87
CA ASN A 83 2.86 -14.53 19.05
C ASN A 83 3.59 -13.20 18.77
N LYS A 84 2.93 -12.30 18.01
CA LYS A 84 3.45 -11.01 17.57
C LYS A 84 2.51 -9.89 17.98
N GLY A 85 3.09 -8.82 18.54
CA GLY A 85 2.41 -7.55 18.76
C GLY A 85 2.38 -6.72 17.48
N TYR A 86 1.26 -6.04 17.28
CA TYR A 86 1.01 -5.10 16.19
C TYR A 86 0.62 -3.76 16.78
N MET A 87 0.95 -2.71 16.03
CA MET A 87 0.61 -1.34 16.38
C MET A 87 0.23 -0.60 15.10
N ALA A 88 -0.93 0.03 15.12
CA ALA A 88 -1.38 0.96 14.09
C ALA A 88 -1.42 2.37 14.68
N ILE A 89 -0.82 3.33 13.98
CA ILE A 89 -0.85 4.74 14.35
C ILE A 89 -1.71 5.48 13.33
N THR A 90 -2.75 6.15 13.81
CA THR A 90 -3.65 6.97 12.99
C THR A 90 -3.53 8.44 13.39
N ALA A 91 -3.40 9.31 12.40
CA ALA A 91 -3.46 10.75 12.56
C ALA A 91 -4.85 11.25 12.16
N HIS A 92 -5.50 11.98 13.06
CA HIS A 92 -6.78 12.62 12.88
C HIS A 92 -6.61 14.14 12.84
N TYR A 93 -7.17 14.81 11.84
CA TYR A 93 -7.05 16.25 11.68
C TYR A 93 -8.24 16.82 10.88
N ILE A 94 -8.46 18.13 10.96
CA ILE A 94 -9.46 18.85 10.15
C ILE A 94 -8.71 19.47 8.98
N ASP A 95 -9.15 19.19 7.75
CA ASP A 95 -8.55 19.79 6.55
C ASP A 95 -9.09 21.20 6.26
N ASP A 96 -8.55 21.83 5.22
CA ASP A 96 -8.93 23.18 4.78
C ASP A 96 -10.40 23.29 4.33
N TYR A 97 -11.07 22.15 4.07
CA TYR A 97 -12.49 22.07 3.74
C TYR A 97 -13.36 21.79 4.97
N TRP A 98 -12.80 21.96 6.18
CA TRP A 98 -13.47 21.70 7.45
C TRP A 98 -13.96 20.24 7.59
N THR A 99 -13.28 19.30 6.93
CA THR A 99 -13.63 17.88 6.96
C THR A 99 -12.67 17.11 7.84
N LEU A 100 -13.20 16.22 8.69
CA LEU A 100 -12.40 15.33 9.50
C LEU A 100 -11.73 14.27 8.62
N GLN A 101 -10.41 14.25 8.64
CA GLN A 101 -9.58 13.25 7.97
C GLN A 101 -8.97 12.30 8.98
N SER A 102 -8.91 11.02 8.61
CA SER A 102 -8.18 9.98 9.35
C SER A 102 -7.21 9.29 8.41
N ARG A 103 -5.94 9.23 8.78
CA ARG A 103 -4.87 8.67 7.96
C ARG A 103 -3.98 7.76 8.78
N LEU A 104 -3.84 6.51 8.34
CA LEU A 104 -2.84 5.59 8.89
C LEU A 104 -1.44 6.10 8.53
N VAL A 105 -0.60 6.29 9.53
CA VAL A 105 0.77 6.78 9.36
C VAL A 105 1.83 5.73 9.70
N ARG A 106 1.45 4.68 10.42
CA ARG A 106 2.32 3.53 10.73
C ARG A 106 1.54 2.29 11.10
#